data_AF-A0A446AVP1-F1
#
_entry.id   AF-A0A446AVP1-F1
#
_cell.length_a   1.000
_cell.length_b   1.000
_cell.length_c   1.000
_cell.angle_alpha   90.00
_cell.angle_beta   90.00
_cell.angle_gamma   90.00
#
_symmetry.space_group_name_H-M   'P 1'
#
loop_
_entity.id
_entity.type
_entity.pdbx_description
1 polymer ?
#
loop_
_entity_poly.entity_id
_entity_poly.type
_entity_poly.pdbx_seq_one_letter_code
_entity_poly.pdbx_strand_id
1 'polypeptide(L)'
;MANEFALWDRLYSNGGVTTRIHRTCRGTPAASRTAVEFCRNAPHTFKRVAIVTSSLSKTAVEQAFKDIEAGRTPSPYFVQLYWLLSSFFAACTEVGAFGCVICQE
;
A
#
# COMPACT_ATOMS: atom_id res chain seq x y z
N MET A 1 6.25 -11.49 -0.67
CA MET A 1 5.28 -12.22 -1.53
C MET A 1 5.68 -13.65 -1.86
N ALA A 2 6.94 -13.98 -2.16
CA ALA A 2 7.33 -15.38 -2.42
C ALA A 2 6.90 -16.35 -1.30
N ASN A 3 6.97 -15.87 -0.05
CA ASN A 3 6.57 -16.63 1.13
C ASN A 3 5.04 -16.85 1.25
N GLU A 4 4.22 -15.94 0.71
CA GLU A 4 2.76 -16.06 0.74
C GLU A 4 2.27 -17.14 -0.23
N PHE A 5 2.86 -17.20 -1.43
CA PHE A 5 2.50 -18.25 -2.38
C PHE A 5 2.91 -19.64 -1.90
N ALA A 6 3.97 -19.77 -1.10
CA ALA A 6 4.37 -21.03 -0.48
C ALA A 6 3.31 -21.54 0.52
N LEU A 7 2.45 -20.67 1.06
CA LEU A 7 1.33 -21.09 1.91
C LEU A 7 0.22 -21.74 1.09
N TRP A 8 0.08 -21.45 -0.21
CA TRP A 8 -1.01 -21.96 -1.04
C TRP A 8 -0.89 -23.46 -1.33
N ASP A 9 0.33 -23.98 -1.33
CA ASP A 9 0.61 -25.42 -1.44
C ASP A 9 0.33 -26.17 -0.13
N ARG A 10 0.07 -25.47 0.97
CA ARG A 10 -0.19 -26.06 2.28
C ARG A 10 -1.69 -26.21 2.54
N LEU A 11 -2.01 -27.10 3.47
CA LEU A 11 -3.36 -27.19 4.02
C LEU A 11 -3.71 -25.96 4.85
N TYR A 12 -4.99 -25.65 4.94
CA TYR A 12 -5.48 -24.57 5.79
C TYR A 12 -5.19 -24.88 7.26
N SER A 13 -4.66 -23.89 7.98
CA SER A 13 -4.34 -23.99 9.40
C SER A 13 -5.03 -22.86 10.14
N ASN A 14 -5.71 -23.19 11.24
CA ASN A 14 -6.36 -22.23 12.12
C ASN A 14 -6.14 -22.65 13.58
N GLY A 15 -5.80 -21.69 14.45
CA GLY A 15 -5.58 -21.96 15.87
C GLY A 15 -4.54 -23.05 16.17
N GLY A 16 -3.52 -23.20 15.33
CA GLY A 16 -2.47 -24.23 15.47
C GLY A 16 -2.83 -25.63 14.94
N VAL A 17 -4.06 -25.84 14.47
CA VAL A 17 -4.49 -27.12 13.87
C VAL A 17 -4.43 -27.03 12.35
N THR A 18 -3.68 -27.94 11.73
CA THR A 18 -3.69 -28.12 10.27
C THR A 18 -4.86 -29.01 9.87
N THR A 19 -5.77 -28.47 9.07
CA THR A 19 -6.97 -29.17 8.59
C THR A 19 -6.64 -30.04 7.37
N ARG A 20 -7.60 -30.82 6.87
CA ARG A 20 -7.50 -31.50 5.56
C ARG A 20 -8.01 -30.65 4.38
N ILE A 21 -8.26 -29.36 4.61
CA ILE A 21 -8.82 -28.46 3.62
C ILE A 21 -7.68 -27.86 2.81
N HIS A 22 -7.69 -28.07 1.49
CA HIS A 22 -6.77 -27.38 0.58
C HIS A 22 -7.11 -25.89 0.50
N ARG A 23 -6.08 -25.04 0.41
CA ARG A 23 -6.26 -23.59 0.23
C ARG A 23 -6.68 -23.18 -1.18
N THR A 24 -6.67 -24.12 -2.13
CA THR A 24 -7.11 -23.92 -3.51
C THR A 24 -8.29 -24.84 -3.79
N CYS A 25 -9.47 -24.27 -4.07
CA CYS A 25 -10.69 -25.05 -4.31
C CYS A 25 -10.89 -25.46 -5.78
N ARG A 26 -10.42 -24.64 -6.72
CA ARG A 26 -10.55 -24.88 -8.18
C ARG A 26 -9.24 -24.49 -8.86
N GLY A 27 -8.57 -25.47 -9.48
CA GLY A 27 -7.27 -25.29 -10.12
C GLY A 27 -6.09 -25.66 -9.19
N THR A 28 -4.89 -25.22 -9.57
CA THR A 28 -3.64 -25.51 -8.84
C THR A 28 -3.00 -24.23 -8.32
N PRO A 29 -2.22 -24.28 -7.22
CA PRO A 29 -1.46 -23.13 -6.74
C PRO A 29 -0.57 -22.48 -7.81
N ALA A 30 0.01 -23.30 -8.70
CA ALA A 30 0.79 -22.84 -9.84
C ALA A 30 -0.05 -21.99 -10.81
N ALA A 31 -1.24 -22.48 -11.20
CA ALA A 31 -2.14 -21.74 -12.07
C ALA A 31 -2.61 -20.42 -11.42
N SER A 32 -2.89 -20.43 -10.11
CA SER A 32 -3.23 -19.21 -9.37
C SER A 32 -2.08 -18.21 -9.34
N ARG A 33 -0.83 -18.66 -9.18
CA ARG A 33 0.36 -17.80 -9.23
C ARG A 33 0.51 -17.15 -10.60
N THR A 34 0.40 -17.94 -11.67
CA THR A 34 0.45 -17.42 -13.05
C THR A 34 -0.65 -16.40 -13.30
N ALA A 35 -1.87 -16.64 -12.82
CA ALA A 35 -2.98 -15.69 -12.94
C ALA A 35 -2.70 -14.36 -12.21
N VAL A 36 -2.16 -14.42 -10.98
CA VAL A 36 -1.78 -13.20 -10.24
C VAL A 36 -0.66 -12.44 -10.94
N GLU A 37 0.35 -13.13 -11.45
CA GLU A 37 1.45 -12.51 -12.20
C GLU A 37 0.96 -11.86 -13.50
N PHE A 38 0.06 -12.53 -14.22
CA PHE A 38 -0.61 -11.97 -15.39
C PHE A 38 -1.36 -10.69 -15.03
N CYS A 39 -2.21 -10.71 -14.00
CA CYS A 39 -2.94 -9.53 -13.54
C CYS A 39 -1.97 -8.41 -13.11
N ARG A 40 -0.89 -8.73 -12.38
CA ARG A 40 0.09 -7.71 -11.92
C ARG A 40 0.77 -6.97 -13.07
N ASN A 41 1.03 -7.68 -14.17
CA ASN A 41 1.73 -7.14 -15.33
C ASN A 41 0.77 -6.59 -16.39
N ALA A 42 -0.55 -6.79 -16.22
CA ALA A 42 -1.54 -6.29 -17.15
C ALA A 42 -1.59 -4.74 -17.11
N PRO A 43 -1.65 -4.07 -18.27
CA PRO A 43 -1.58 -2.61 -18.34
C PRO A 43 -2.81 -1.90 -17.75
N HIS A 44 -3.93 -2.60 -17.62
CA HIS A 44 -5.18 -2.10 -17.05
C HIS A 44 -5.31 -2.35 -15.54
N THR A 45 -4.27 -2.87 -14.89
CA THR A 45 -4.29 -3.13 -13.46
C THR A 45 -3.99 -1.86 -12.67
N PHE A 46 -4.95 -1.47 -11.83
CA PHE A 46 -4.74 -0.39 -10.88
C PHE A 46 -3.93 -0.88 -9.68
N LYS A 47 -2.77 -0.27 -9.47
CA LYS A 47 -1.93 -0.48 -8.28
C LYS A 47 -2.20 0.65 -7.29
N ARG A 48 -2.39 0.34 -6.02
CA ARG A 48 -2.56 1.33 -4.95
C ARG A 48 -1.50 1.08 -3.88
N VAL A 49 -0.84 2.15 -3.44
CA VAL A 49 0.16 2.10 -2.36
C VAL A 49 -0.26 3.11 -1.30
N ALA A 50 -0.40 2.65 -0.06
CA ALA A 50 -0.84 3.47 1.04
C ALA A 50 0.22 3.56 2.14
N ILE A 51 0.52 4.77 2.61
CA ILE A 51 1.17 4.97 3.91
C ILE A 51 0.07 5.14 4.94
N VAL A 52 0.05 4.28 5.97
CA VAL A 52 -0.85 4.42 7.12
C VAL A 52 -0.06 4.97 8.29
N THR A 53 -0.46 6.12 8.83
CA THR A 53 0.28 6.78 9.91
C THR A 53 -0.64 7.52 10.86
N SER A 54 -0.29 7.49 12.15
CA SER A 54 -0.89 8.31 13.21
C SER A 54 -0.11 9.59 13.49
N SER A 55 1.09 9.73 12.93
CA SER A 55 1.97 10.88 13.15
C SER A 55 1.62 12.11 12.30
N LEU A 56 0.62 11.97 11.44
CA LEU A 56 0.16 13.02 10.54
C LEU A 56 -1.36 13.04 10.56
N SER A 57 -1.95 14.21 10.76
CA SER A 57 -3.39 14.44 10.57
C SER A 57 -3.61 15.22 9.28
N LYS A 58 -4.72 14.92 8.59
CA LYS A 58 -5.13 15.63 7.39
C LYS A 58 -5.36 17.13 7.68
N THR A 59 -5.97 17.45 8.82
CA THR A 59 -6.28 18.83 9.21
C THR A 59 -5.01 19.66 9.44
N ALA A 60 -3.97 19.06 10.02
CA ALA A 60 -2.69 19.71 10.24
C ALA A 60 -2.00 20.09 8.91
N VAL A 61 -2.10 19.23 7.90
CA VAL A 61 -1.56 19.50 6.56
C VAL A 61 -2.33 20.62 5.87
N GLU A 62 -3.67 20.57 5.90
CA GLU A 62 -4.51 21.62 5.33
C GLU A 62 -4.25 22.98 5.98
N GLN A 63 -4.08 23.00 7.31
CA GLN A 63 -3.78 24.24 8.02
C GLN A 63 -2.40 24.79 7.63
N ALA A 64 -1.39 23.94 7.51
CA ALA A 64 -0.06 24.37 7.06
C ALA A 64 -0.10 25.01 5.66
N PHE A 65 -0.90 24.47 4.73
CA PHE A 65 -1.09 25.10 3.41
C PHE A 65 -1.78 26.45 3.50
N LYS A 66 -2.85 26.58 4.30
CA LYS A 66 -3.51 27.88 4.53
C LYS A 66 -2.57 28.91 5.14
N ASP A 67 -1.70 28.47 6.05
CA ASP A 67 -0.69 29.33 6.67
C ASP A 67 0.31 29.85 5.63
N ILE A 68 0.79 28.97 4.75
CA ILE A 68 1.70 29.32 3.65
C ILE A 68 1.02 30.30 2.68
N GLU A 69 -0.23 30.06 2.28
CA GLU A 69 -1.01 30.96 1.42
C GLU A 69 -1.19 32.35 2.05
N ALA A 70 -1.35 32.41 3.38
CA ALA A 70 -1.41 33.65 4.14
C ALA A 70 -0.04 34.33 4.36
N GLY A 71 1.03 33.82 3.75
CA GLY A 71 2.39 34.37 3.84
C GLY A 71 3.14 34.00 5.14
N ARG A 72 2.65 33.05 5.94
CA ARG A 72 3.37 32.54 7.12
C ARG A 72 4.42 31.52 6.70
N THR A 73 5.54 31.53 7.42
CA THR A 73 6.61 30.55 7.20
C THR A 73 6.22 29.19 7.79
N PRO A 74 6.28 28.09 7.01
CA PRO A 74 6.01 26.76 7.52
C PRO A 74 7.08 26.29 8.49
N SER A 75 6.73 25.37 9.39
CA SER A 75 7.71 24.79 10.31
C SER A 75 8.73 23.92 9.55
N PRO A 76 10.00 23.85 9.99
CA PRO A 76 11.01 22.97 9.39
C PRO A 76 10.56 21.50 9.36
N TYR A 77 9.86 21.06 10.40
CA TYR A 77 9.27 19.72 10.47
C TYR A 77 8.27 19.47 9.34
N PHE A 78 7.36 20.42 9.07
CA PHE A 78 6.41 20.30 7.98
C PHE A 78 7.12 20.22 6.61
N VAL A 79 8.14 21.05 6.39
CA VAL A 79 8.92 21.03 5.14
C VAL A 79 9.56 19.67 4.91
N GLN A 80 10.18 19.09 5.95
CA GLN A 80 10.79 17.77 5.86
C GLN A 80 9.75 16.68 5.57
N LEU A 81 8.62 16.68 6.27
CA LEU A 81 7.55 15.71 6.04
C LEU A 81 6.96 15.85 4.64
N TYR A 82 6.71 17.07 4.19
CA TYR A 82 6.20 17.35 2.86
C TYR A 82 7.15 16.85 1.77
N TRP A 83 8.46 17.01 1.96
CA TRP A 83 9.47 16.49 1.03
C TRP A 83 9.46 14.96 0.93
N LEU A 84 9.31 14.26 2.06
CA LEU A 84 9.15 12.80 2.10
C LEU A 84 7.89 12.35 1.37
N LEU A 85 6.75 13.01 1.62
CA LEU A 85 5.49 12.71 0.95
C LEU A 85 5.57 12.96 -0.56
N SER A 86 6.18 14.08 -0.97
CA SER A 86 6.37 14.41 -2.38
C SER A 86 7.20 13.36 -3.10
N SER A 87 8.30 12.92 -2.47
CA SER A 87 9.16 11.84 -3.00
C SER A 87 8.42 10.51 -3.10
N PHE A 88 7.58 10.19 -2.11
CA PHE A 88 6.73 9.00 -2.13
C PHE A 88 5.72 9.03 -3.29
N PHE A 89 5.02 10.14 -3.51
CA PHE A 89 4.06 10.25 -4.60
C PHE A 89 4.73 10.24 -5.98
N ALA A 90 5.92 10.85 -6.11
CA ALA A 90 6.72 10.76 -7.32
C ALA A 90 7.08 9.30 -7.64
N ALA A 91 7.60 8.54 -6.65
CA ALA A 91 7.91 7.13 -6.82
C ALA A 91 6.67 6.28 -7.16
N CYS A 92 5.51 6.59 -6.56
CA CYS A 92 4.25 5.92 -6.91
C CYS A 92 3.88 6.17 -8.39
N THR A 93 4.03 7.40 -8.87
CA THR A 93 3.76 7.77 -10.25
C THR A 93 4.69 7.04 -11.22
N GLU A 94 5.98 6.95 -10.89
CA GLU A 94 6.98 6.24 -11.71
C GLU A 94 6.65 4.76 -11.90
N VAL A 95 6.08 4.10 -10.89
CA VAL A 95 5.70 2.67 -10.96
C VAL A 95 4.27 2.43 -11.45
N GLY A 96 3.57 3.49 -11.87
CA GLY A 96 2.17 3.42 -12.32
C GLY A 96 1.21 3.02 -11.19
N ALA A 97 1.49 3.47 -9.96
CA ALA A 97 0.65 3.23 -8.80
C ALA A 97 0.02 4.53 -8.29
N PHE A 98 -1.20 4.39 -7.79
CA PHE A 98 -1.88 5.44 -7.05
C PHE A 98 -1.39 5.44 -5.60
N GLY A 99 -0.57 6.43 -5.26
CA GLY A 99 -0.14 6.68 -3.88
C GLY A 99 -1.26 7.34 -3.07
N CYS A 100 -1.42 6.95 -1.80
CA CYS A 100 -2.27 7.66 -0.86
C CYS A 100 -1.69 7.63 0.56
N VAL A 101 -2.08 8.59 1.40
CA VAL A 101 -1.74 8.60 2.82
C VAL A 101 -3.03 8.51 3.61
N ILE A 102 -3.09 7.54 4.52
CA ILE A 102 -4.21 7.32 5.41
C ILE A 102 -3.76 7.79 6.79
N CYS A 103 -4.29 8.93 7.19
CA CYS A 103 -4.11 9.48 8.53
C CYS A 103 -5.15 8.82 9.46
N GLN A 104 -4.78 8.59 10.73
CA GLN A 104 -5.81 8.48 11.77
C GLN A 104 -6.45 9.86 12.02
N GLU A 105 -7.74 9.87 12.33
CA GLU A 105 -8.47 11.09 12.70
C GLU A 105 -7.91 11.73 13.98
#